data_AF-X5ESD5-F1
#
_entry.id   AF-X5ESD5-F1
#
_cell.length_a   1.000
_cell.length_b   1.000
_cell.length_c   1.000
_cell.angle_alpha   90.00
_cell.angle_beta   90.00
_cell.angle_gamma   90.00
#
_symmetry.space_group_name_H-M   'P 1'
#
loop_
_entity.id
_entity.type
_entity.pdbx_description
1 polymer ?
#
loop_
_entity_poly.entity_id
_entity_poly.type
_entity_poly.pdbx_seq_one_letter_code
_entity_poly.pdbx_strand_id
1 'polypeptide(L)'
;METQDDGTVKVWGYASSEEIDSDGEVIAAAAMKAAIPDYMKFGAGREMHGSNAAGTAIEINVEDDGITFFGAHIIDPVVVSKVKTGVYKGFSIGGSVTARDDLNKSQITGLKLTEISLIDRPANPDAVSTCFKADKGAEAVNNDTEHNATYFSHFPSKQKSTGGSRCPFLYRFPYFLSAGSTGLAGPFGAGAPTEA
;
A
#
# COMPACT_ATOMS: atom_id res chain seq x y z
N MET A 1 11.62 0.96 -2.31
CA MET A 1 11.56 2.05 -3.31
C MET A 1 12.95 2.25 -3.86
N GLU A 2 13.08 2.51 -5.14
CA GLU A 2 14.34 2.77 -5.82
C GLU A 2 14.24 4.13 -6.51
N THR A 3 15.21 5.01 -6.29
CA THR A 3 15.28 6.28 -7.01
C THR A 3 16.12 6.10 -8.26
N GLN A 4 15.60 6.59 -9.38
CA GLN A 4 16.25 6.54 -10.68
C GLN A 4 17.06 7.82 -10.93
N ASP A 5 18.02 7.75 -11.84
CA ASP A 5 18.90 8.88 -12.17
C ASP A 5 18.15 10.05 -12.86
N ASP A 6 17.00 9.77 -13.47
CA ASP A 6 16.10 10.75 -14.10
C ASP A 6 15.17 11.47 -13.08
N GLY A 7 15.31 11.17 -11.78
CA GLY A 7 14.52 11.75 -10.70
C GLY A 7 13.22 11.01 -10.39
N THR A 8 12.82 10.04 -11.22
CA THR A 8 11.65 9.18 -11.00
C THR A 8 11.91 8.12 -9.93
N VAL A 9 10.87 7.39 -9.51
CA VAL A 9 11.03 6.31 -8.52
C VAL A 9 10.30 5.05 -8.94
N LYS A 10 10.86 3.90 -8.59
CA LYS A 10 10.12 2.64 -8.57
C LYS A 10 9.69 2.33 -7.14
N VAL A 11 8.44 1.91 -6.98
CA VAL A 11 7.83 1.61 -5.68
C VAL A 11 7.26 0.22 -5.73
N TRP A 12 7.50 -0.53 -4.66
CA TRP A 12 6.99 -1.88 -4.49
C TRP A 12 6.24 -2.00 -3.17
N GLY A 13 5.38 -2.99 -3.08
CA GLY A 13 4.57 -3.25 -1.91
C GLY A 13 3.51 -4.28 -2.19
N TYR A 14 2.66 -4.47 -1.19
CA TYR A 14 1.47 -5.30 -1.34
C TYR A 14 0.29 -4.40 -1.69
N ALA A 15 -0.55 -4.86 -2.61
CA ALA A 15 -1.74 -4.14 -3.07
C ALA A 15 -3.04 -4.74 -2.54
N SER A 16 -3.05 -6.04 -2.21
CA SER A 16 -4.23 -6.76 -1.74
C SER A 16 -3.80 -8.08 -1.08
N SER A 17 -4.58 -8.54 -0.10
CA SER A 17 -4.53 -9.86 0.52
C SER A 17 -5.98 -10.36 0.73
N GLU A 18 -6.14 -11.60 1.19
CA GLU A 18 -7.45 -12.15 1.57
C GLU A 18 -7.90 -11.72 2.99
N GLU A 19 -7.31 -10.65 3.54
CA GLU A 19 -7.80 -10.03 4.77
C GLU A 19 -9.07 -9.19 4.55
N ILE A 20 -9.83 -9.01 5.62
CA ILE A 20 -11.01 -8.13 5.63
C ILE A 20 -10.55 -6.69 5.47
N ASP A 21 -11.03 -6.02 4.42
CA ASP A 21 -10.76 -4.62 4.17
C ASP A 21 -11.64 -3.69 5.04
N SER A 22 -11.44 -2.38 4.89
CA SER A 22 -12.19 -1.37 5.62
C SER A 22 -13.68 -1.35 5.33
N ASP A 23 -14.11 -1.92 4.21
CA ASP A 23 -15.52 -2.02 3.80
C ASP A 23 -16.16 -3.34 4.26
N GLY A 24 -15.39 -4.20 4.95
CA GLY A 24 -15.84 -5.50 5.44
C GLY A 24 -15.86 -6.57 4.36
N GLU A 25 -15.11 -6.36 3.27
CA GLU A 25 -15.03 -7.27 2.13
C GLU A 25 -13.70 -8.04 2.14
N VAL A 26 -13.72 -9.21 1.51
CA VAL A 26 -12.53 -10.04 1.29
C VAL A 26 -12.41 -10.33 -0.18
N ILE A 27 -11.26 -10.01 -0.77
CA ILE A 27 -11.00 -10.27 -2.18
C ILE A 27 -10.23 -11.56 -2.30
N ALA A 28 -10.84 -12.56 -2.94
CA ALA A 28 -10.17 -13.84 -3.13
C ALA A 28 -8.92 -13.68 -4.00
N ALA A 29 -7.83 -14.33 -3.61
CA ALA A 29 -6.57 -14.34 -4.35
C ALA A 29 -6.77 -14.85 -5.79
N ALA A 30 -7.67 -15.82 -5.98
CA ALA A 30 -8.06 -16.32 -7.30
C ALA A 30 -8.73 -15.24 -8.17
N ALA A 31 -9.56 -14.38 -7.58
CA ALA A 31 -10.19 -13.27 -8.29
C ALA A 31 -9.15 -12.25 -8.74
N MET A 32 -8.15 -11.97 -7.89
CA MET A 32 -7.04 -11.10 -8.24
C MET A 32 -6.18 -11.68 -9.36
N LYS A 33 -5.79 -12.96 -9.25
CA LYS A 33 -5.05 -13.71 -10.29
C LYS A 33 -5.76 -13.64 -11.65
N ALA A 34 -7.09 -13.76 -11.67
CA ALA A 34 -7.88 -13.70 -12.90
C ALA A 34 -7.97 -12.28 -13.50
N ALA A 35 -7.94 -11.23 -12.68
CA ALA A 35 -8.06 -9.84 -13.12
C ALA A 35 -6.74 -9.24 -13.65
N ILE A 36 -5.60 -9.73 -13.16
CA ILE A 36 -4.25 -9.22 -13.50
C ILE A 36 -3.98 -9.14 -15.01
N PRO A 37 -4.25 -10.18 -15.83
CA PRO A 37 -3.93 -10.13 -17.25
C PRO A 37 -4.65 -9.03 -18.03
N ASP A 38 -5.89 -8.68 -17.65
CA ASP A 38 -6.62 -7.59 -18.28
C ASP A 38 -6.09 -6.22 -17.82
N TYR A 39 -5.85 -6.08 -16.52
CA TYR A 39 -5.25 -4.87 -15.94
C TYR A 39 -3.89 -4.54 -16.57
N MET A 40 -3.00 -5.53 -16.71
CA MET A 40 -1.65 -5.33 -17.23
C MET A 40 -1.59 -4.93 -18.70
N LYS A 41 -2.70 -4.99 -19.45
CA LYS A 41 -2.77 -4.37 -20.80
C LYS A 41 -2.59 -2.86 -20.75
N PHE A 42 -2.96 -2.23 -19.62
CA PHE A 42 -2.89 -0.79 -19.42
C PHE A 42 -1.94 -0.41 -18.28
N GLY A 43 -1.89 -1.23 -17.21
CA GLY A 43 -0.98 -1.01 -16.08
C GLY A 43 -1.19 0.32 -15.36
N ALA A 44 -2.43 0.80 -15.26
CA ALA A 44 -2.71 2.15 -14.80
C ALA A 44 -2.33 2.38 -13.33
N GLY A 45 -1.27 3.18 -13.10
CA GLY A 45 -0.85 3.64 -11.78
C GLY A 45 -1.38 5.05 -11.47
N ARG A 46 -2.21 5.19 -10.44
CA ARG A 46 -2.88 6.46 -10.09
C ARG A 46 -2.51 6.99 -8.72
N GLU A 47 -2.98 8.20 -8.46
CA GLU A 47 -2.88 8.87 -7.17
C GLU A 47 -4.27 8.91 -6.50
N MET A 48 -4.41 8.36 -5.30
CA MET A 48 -5.61 8.54 -4.45
C MET A 48 -6.96 8.16 -5.09
N HIS A 49 -7.02 7.13 -5.93
CA HIS A 49 -8.21 6.79 -6.74
C HIS A 49 -8.73 7.94 -7.63
N GLY A 50 -7.88 8.95 -7.84
CA GLY A 50 -8.19 10.14 -8.59
C GLY A 50 -7.94 9.98 -10.09
N SER A 51 -8.28 11.04 -10.83
CA SER A 51 -8.03 11.07 -12.28
C SER A 51 -6.56 11.25 -12.64
N ASN A 52 -5.71 11.62 -11.67
CA ASN A 52 -4.28 11.86 -11.88
C ASN A 52 -3.52 10.54 -12.09
N ALA A 53 -2.78 10.46 -13.19
CA ALA A 53 -1.85 9.37 -13.44
C ALA A 53 -0.54 9.64 -12.69
N ALA A 54 -0.15 8.70 -11.83
CA ALA A 54 1.11 8.75 -11.08
C ALA A 54 2.25 8.09 -11.85
N GLY A 55 1.92 7.06 -12.65
CA GLY A 55 2.90 6.21 -13.29
C GLY A 55 2.27 4.96 -13.92
N THR A 56 3.07 3.92 -14.08
CA THR A 56 2.65 2.64 -14.68
C THR A 56 3.10 1.45 -13.84
N ALA A 57 2.28 0.41 -13.81
CA ALA A 57 2.66 -0.91 -13.31
C ALA A 57 3.86 -1.44 -14.12
N ILE A 58 4.83 -2.01 -13.41
CA ILE A 58 5.98 -2.71 -14.00
C ILE A 58 5.93 -4.20 -13.68
N GLU A 59 5.33 -4.57 -12.56
CA GLU A 59 5.09 -5.95 -12.19
C GLU A 59 3.90 -6.08 -11.25
N ILE A 60 3.25 -7.24 -11.33
CA ILE A 60 2.21 -7.65 -10.40
C ILE A 60 2.19 -9.17 -10.35
N ASN A 61 2.13 -9.72 -9.15
CA ASN A 61 2.01 -11.16 -8.95
C ASN A 61 1.21 -11.44 -7.69
N VAL A 62 0.43 -12.52 -7.70
CA VAL A 62 -0.18 -13.05 -6.48
C VAL A 62 0.66 -14.22 -6.01
N GLU A 63 1.25 -14.07 -4.85
CA GLU A 63 2.16 -15.03 -4.24
C GLU A 63 1.42 -16.28 -3.74
N ASP A 64 2.19 -17.25 -3.25
CA ASP A 64 1.67 -18.55 -2.79
C ASP A 64 0.82 -18.42 -1.51
N ASP A 65 1.06 -17.37 -0.72
CA ASP A 65 0.28 -17.02 0.47
C ASP A 65 -1.00 -16.23 0.15
N GLY A 66 -1.27 -15.96 -1.13
CA GLY A 66 -2.45 -15.23 -1.58
C GLY A 66 -2.29 -13.70 -1.55
N ILE A 67 -1.13 -13.18 -1.14
CA ILE A 67 -0.86 -11.74 -1.12
C ILE A 67 -0.44 -11.28 -2.52
N THR A 68 -0.97 -10.14 -2.94
CA THR A 68 -0.68 -9.52 -4.23
C THR A 68 0.47 -8.54 -4.09
N PHE A 69 1.65 -8.94 -4.57
CA PHE A 69 2.80 -8.07 -4.74
C PHE A 69 2.66 -7.20 -5.98
N PHE A 70 3.02 -5.93 -5.86
CA PHE A 70 2.88 -4.93 -6.91
C PHE A 70 4.11 -4.03 -6.97
N GLY A 71 4.53 -3.71 -8.20
CA GLY A 71 5.56 -2.72 -8.49
C GLY A 71 5.08 -1.71 -9.52
N ALA A 72 5.37 -0.43 -9.28
CA ALA A 72 5.07 0.67 -10.21
C ALA A 72 6.25 1.61 -10.40
N HIS A 73 6.41 2.12 -11.63
CA HIS A 73 7.30 3.21 -11.98
C HIS A 73 6.53 4.52 -11.95
N ILE A 74 6.89 5.39 -11.01
CA ILE A 74 6.22 6.65 -10.71
C ILE A 74 7.03 7.80 -11.29
N ILE A 75 6.40 8.54 -12.19
CA ILE A 75 7.04 9.62 -12.95
C ILE A 75 6.54 11.00 -12.59
N ASP A 76 5.35 11.11 -12.00
CA ASP A 76 4.80 12.41 -11.61
C ASP A 76 5.65 13.03 -10.48
N PRO A 77 6.21 14.23 -10.66
CA PRO A 77 7.15 14.81 -9.69
C PRO A 77 6.52 15.13 -8.32
N VAL A 78 5.22 15.45 -8.29
CA VAL A 78 4.50 15.71 -7.05
C VAL A 78 4.27 14.39 -6.32
N VAL A 79 3.85 13.34 -7.03
CA VAL A 79 3.67 12.01 -6.45
C VAL A 79 5.00 11.42 -5.98
N VAL A 80 6.08 11.55 -6.77
CA VAL A 80 7.45 11.17 -6.38
C VAL A 80 7.84 11.83 -5.05
N SER A 81 7.56 13.13 -4.90
CA SER A 81 7.87 13.86 -3.67
C SER A 81 7.08 13.32 -2.48
N LYS A 82 5.80 12.98 -2.67
CA LYS A 82 4.93 12.39 -1.64
C LYS A 82 5.37 10.98 -1.26
N VAL A 83 5.81 10.17 -2.20
CA VAL A 83 6.42 8.85 -1.94
C VAL A 83 7.70 9.01 -1.12
N LYS A 84 8.63 9.87 -1.56
CA LYS A 84 9.92 10.11 -0.89
C LYS A 84 9.77 10.63 0.53
N THR A 85 8.75 11.44 0.79
CA THR A 85 8.42 11.99 2.12
C THR A 85 7.53 11.06 2.94
N GLY A 86 7.09 9.92 2.37
CA GLY A 86 6.28 8.92 3.06
C GLY A 86 4.84 9.37 3.34
N VAL A 87 4.29 10.29 2.55
CA VAL A 87 2.85 10.64 2.59
C VAL A 87 2.02 9.43 2.19
N TYR A 88 2.41 8.75 1.10
CA TYR A 88 1.80 7.49 0.72
C TYR A 88 2.36 6.34 1.54
N LYS A 89 1.45 5.55 2.11
CA LYS A 89 1.75 4.44 3.00
C LYS A 89 1.65 3.09 2.30
N GLY A 90 0.96 3.05 1.16
CA GLY A 90 0.69 1.81 0.48
C GLY A 90 0.00 1.95 -0.86
N PHE A 91 -0.58 0.83 -1.27
CA PHE A 91 -1.35 0.71 -2.49
C PHE A 91 -2.80 0.37 -2.17
N SER A 92 -3.69 0.73 -3.06
CA SER A 92 -5.07 0.26 -3.03
C SER A 92 -5.53 -0.04 -4.44
N ILE A 93 -6.31 -1.10 -4.57
CA ILE A 93 -6.87 -1.53 -5.84
C ILE A 93 -8.16 -0.75 -6.13
N GLY A 94 -8.33 -0.32 -7.36
CA GLY A 94 -9.55 0.32 -7.86
C GLY A 94 -10.17 -0.51 -8.97
N GLY A 95 -11.48 -0.69 -8.93
CA GLY A 95 -12.16 -1.56 -9.88
C GLY A 95 -13.65 -1.71 -9.63
N SER A 96 -14.22 -2.73 -10.27
CA SER A 96 -15.63 -3.09 -10.08
C SER A 96 -15.76 -4.58 -9.78
N VAL A 97 -16.62 -4.92 -8.82
CA VAL A 97 -16.94 -6.30 -8.47
C VAL A 97 -17.81 -6.90 -9.58
N THR A 98 -17.45 -8.10 -10.03
CA THR A 98 -18.19 -8.83 -11.08
C THR A 98 -18.87 -10.09 -10.56
N ALA A 99 -18.35 -10.68 -9.48
CA ALA A 99 -18.94 -11.83 -8.81
C ALA A 99 -18.63 -11.83 -7.32
N ARG A 100 -19.55 -12.40 -6.53
CA ARG A 100 -19.43 -12.62 -5.08
C ARG A 100 -19.80 -14.05 -4.77
N ASP A 101 -19.33 -14.57 -3.64
CA ASP A 101 -19.72 -15.90 -3.16
C ASP A 101 -21.23 -15.97 -2.87
N ASP A 102 -21.82 -17.14 -3.06
CA ASP A 102 -23.27 -17.33 -2.89
C ASP A 102 -23.69 -17.37 -1.42
N LEU A 103 -22.84 -17.92 -0.56
CA LEU A 103 -23.07 -18.08 0.87
C LEU A 103 -22.51 -16.91 1.66
N ASN A 104 -21.37 -16.37 1.25
CA ASN A 104 -20.70 -15.25 1.89
C ASN A 104 -20.63 -14.01 0.96
N LYS A 105 -21.63 -13.13 1.06
CA LYS A 105 -21.70 -11.93 0.21
C LYS A 105 -20.57 -10.91 0.46
N SER A 106 -19.82 -11.02 1.55
CA SER A 106 -18.62 -10.21 1.79
C SER A 106 -17.40 -10.71 1.00
N GLN A 107 -17.43 -11.95 0.48
CA GLN A 107 -16.33 -12.50 -0.29
C GLN A 107 -16.50 -12.21 -1.78
N ILE A 108 -15.56 -11.46 -2.35
CA ILE A 108 -15.47 -11.15 -3.77
C ILE A 108 -14.70 -12.27 -4.46
N THR A 109 -15.37 -12.94 -5.39
CA THR A 109 -14.83 -14.06 -6.17
C THR A 109 -14.50 -13.68 -7.61
N GLY A 110 -14.93 -12.49 -8.04
CA GLY A 110 -14.57 -11.92 -9.34
C GLY A 110 -14.57 -10.40 -9.32
N LEU A 111 -13.55 -9.80 -9.93
CA LEU A 111 -13.45 -8.35 -10.09
C LEU A 111 -12.85 -7.97 -11.45
N LYS A 112 -13.13 -6.76 -11.89
CA LYS A 112 -12.40 -6.08 -12.94
C LYS A 112 -11.49 -5.05 -12.30
N LEU A 113 -10.19 -5.34 -12.30
CA LEU A 113 -9.16 -4.43 -11.81
C LEU A 113 -8.89 -3.37 -12.87
N THR A 114 -9.16 -2.10 -12.54
CA THR A 114 -9.01 -0.99 -13.49
C THR A 114 -7.76 -0.16 -13.23
N GLU A 115 -7.34 -0.07 -11.97
CA GLU A 115 -6.21 0.75 -11.54
C GLU A 115 -5.66 0.29 -10.20
N ILE A 116 -4.40 0.63 -9.94
CA ILE A 116 -3.80 0.54 -8.61
C ILE A 116 -3.24 1.92 -8.26
N SER A 117 -3.66 2.43 -7.10
CA SER A 117 -3.36 3.78 -6.65
C SER A 117 -2.35 3.81 -5.51
N LEU A 118 -1.47 4.81 -5.52
CA LEU A 118 -0.72 5.24 -4.33
C LEU A 118 -1.65 6.01 -3.39
N ILE A 119 -1.65 5.63 -2.13
CA ILE A 119 -2.62 6.11 -1.13
C ILE A 119 -2.00 6.28 0.25
N ASP A 120 -2.57 7.20 1.03
CA ASP A 120 -2.15 7.53 2.39
C ASP A 120 -2.70 6.54 3.44
N ARG A 121 -3.88 5.96 3.20
CA ARG A 121 -4.51 4.96 4.06
C ARG A 121 -5.13 3.82 3.25
N PRO A 122 -4.50 2.63 3.24
CA PRO A 122 -5.05 1.46 2.57
C PRO A 122 -6.35 0.95 3.18
N ALA A 123 -7.26 0.52 2.29
CA ALA A 123 -8.48 -0.18 2.67
C ALA A 123 -8.15 -1.58 3.19
N ASN A 124 -7.27 -2.30 2.47
CA ASN A 124 -6.71 -3.55 2.95
C ASN A 124 -5.53 -3.26 3.90
N PRO A 125 -5.53 -3.81 5.14
CA PRO A 125 -4.52 -3.50 6.15
C PRO A 125 -3.10 -3.96 5.78
N ASP A 126 -2.97 -5.00 4.95
CA ASP A 126 -1.68 -5.54 4.51
C ASP A 126 -1.10 -4.82 3.29
N ALA A 127 -1.89 -3.95 2.63
CA ALA A 127 -1.50 -3.29 1.38
C ALA A 127 -0.52 -2.12 1.61
N VAL A 128 0.60 -2.42 2.27
CA VAL A 128 1.65 -1.49 2.67
C VAL A 128 2.76 -1.45 1.61
N SER A 129 3.23 -0.25 1.28
CA SER A 129 4.36 -0.08 0.37
C SER A 129 5.65 -0.44 1.09
N THR A 130 6.42 -1.38 0.53
CA THR A 130 7.73 -1.75 1.05
C THR A 130 8.79 -0.81 0.45
N CYS A 131 9.19 0.18 1.24
CA CYS A 131 10.39 0.95 0.97
C CYS A 131 11.64 0.10 1.21
N PHE A 132 11.94 -0.84 0.30
CA PHE A 132 13.26 -1.48 0.24
C PHE A 132 14.32 -0.38 0.11
N LYS A 133 15.23 -0.30 1.10
CA LYS A 133 16.53 0.35 0.94
C LYS A 133 17.44 -0.69 0.31
N ALA A 134 17.81 -0.50 -0.95
CA ALA A 134 18.95 -1.20 -1.51
C ALA A 134 20.22 -0.48 -1.01
N ASP A 135 20.94 -1.07 -0.06
CA ASP A 135 22.31 -0.65 0.22
C ASP A 135 23.13 -0.93 -1.04
N LYS A 136 23.56 0.13 -1.73
CA LYS A 136 24.53 0.03 -2.83
C LYS A 136 25.86 -0.42 -2.24
N GLY A 137 26.08 -1.72 -2.15
CA GLY A 137 27.42 -2.30 -2.11
C GLY A 137 28.10 -1.95 -3.43
N ALA A 138 28.98 -0.96 -3.40
CA ALA A 138 29.80 -0.62 -4.55
C ALA A 138 30.74 -1.79 -4.85
N GLU A 139 30.52 -2.49 -5.95
CA GLU A 139 31.55 -3.32 -6.57
C GLU A 139 31.76 -2.88 -8.02
N ALA A 140 33.04 -2.88 -8.40
CA ALA A 140 33.60 -2.09 -9.48
C ALA A 140 33.09 -2.48 -10.88
N VAL A 141 32.92 -1.44 -11.69
CA VAL A 141 32.68 -1.51 -13.14
C VAL A 141 33.90 -2.12 -13.82
N ASN A 142 33.72 -3.25 -14.52
CA ASN A 142 34.54 -3.61 -15.67
C ASN A 142 33.65 -3.57 -16.90
N ASN A 143 34.06 -2.77 -17.87
CA ASN A 143 33.37 -2.55 -19.15
C ASN A 143 33.89 -3.52 -20.20
N ASP A 144 33.00 -4.37 -20.72
CA ASP A 144 33.16 -5.06 -22.00
C ASP A 144 31.80 -5.46 -22.60
N THR A 145 31.33 -4.56 -23.48
CA THR A 145 30.70 -4.75 -24.81
C THR A 145 29.88 -6.02 -25.14
N GLU A 146 28.66 -5.74 -25.66
CA GLU A 146 27.85 -6.53 -26.62
C GLU A 146 27.24 -7.89 -26.19
N HIS A 147 25.94 -7.93 -25.90
CA HIS A 147 24.91 -8.35 -26.88
C HIS A 147 23.51 -8.51 -26.27
N ASN A 148 22.55 -8.14 -27.09
CA ASN A 148 21.11 -8.30 -26.99
C ASN A 148 20.64 -9.77 -27.08
N ALA A 149 19.46 -10.00 -26.51
CA ALA A 149 18.57 -11.17 -26.64
C ALA A 149 18.87 -12.38 -25.73
N THR A 150 18.10 -12.48 -24.64
CA THR A 150 17.14 -13.58 -24.38
C THR A 150 16.56 -13.42 -22.97
N TYR A 151 15.40 -12.77 -22.86
CA TYR A 151 14.61 -12.73 -21.62
C TYR A 151 13.67 -13.95 -21.64
N PHE A 152 14.14 -15.09 -21.15
CA PHE A 152 13.35 -16.13 -20.47
C PHE A 152 14.29 -17.29 -20.09
N SER A 153 14.05 -17.84 -18.90
CA SER A 153 14.75 -18.96 -18.24
C SER A 153 15.95 -18.59 -17.36
N HIS A 154 15.95 -19.20 -16.17
CA HIS A 154 16.93 -19.19 -15.08
C HIS A 154 16.58 -18.32 -13.86
N PHE A 155 15.58 -18.81 -13.11
CA PHE A 155 15.49 -18.57 -11.66
C PHE A 155 16.49 -19.50 -10.94
N PRO A 156 17.45 -18.98 -10.15
CA PRO A 156 18.12 -19.78 -9.16
C PRO A 156 17.28 -19.82 -7.87
N SER A 157 16.95 -21.04 -7.46
CA SER A 157 16.32 -21.36 -6.19
C SER A 157 17.27 -21.12 -5.01
N LYS A 158 16.72 -20.49 -3.96
CA LYS A 158 17.17 -20.45 -2.56
C LYS A 158 18.51 -19.78 -2.25
N GLN A 159 18.42 -18.72 -1.43
CA GLN A 159 19.37 -18.52 -0.35
C GLN A 159 18.65 -18.09 0.94
N LYS A 160 18.75 -18.95 1.97
CA LYS A 160 18.45 -18.59 3.37
C LYS A 160 19.44 -17.51 3.80
N SER A 161 18.95 -16.35 4.21
CA SER A 161 19.75 -15.39 4.97
C SER A 161 19.15 -15.22 6.35
N THR A 162 19.89 -15.73 7.34
CA THR A 162 19.68 -15.55 8.76
C THR A 162 20.22 -14.20 9.19
N GLY A 163 19.39 -13.38 9.85
CA GLY A 163 19.83 -12.26 10.67
C GLY A 163 19.84 -10.91 9.96
N GLY A 164 18.76 -10.15 10.14
CA GLY A 164 18.67 -8.73 9.82
C GLY A 164 17.84 -8.03 10.89
N SER A 165 18.44 -7.07 11.59
CA SER A 165 17.92 -6.43 12.79
C SER A 165 16.62 -5.65 12.52
N ARG A 166 15.61 -5.86 13.37
CA ARG A 166 14.34 -5.11 13.34
C ARG A 166 14.61 -3.64 13.66
N CYS A 167 14.26 -2.73 12.76
CA CYS A 167 14.12 -1.32 13.11
C CYS A 167 12.98 -1.17 14.13
N PRO A 168 13.19 -0.52 15.30
CA PRO A 168 12.11 -0.35 16.27
C PRO A 168 11.21 0.80 15.82
N PHE A 169 10.02 0.48 15.34
CA PHE A 169 8.94 1.45 15.20
C PHE A 169 8.20 1.53 16.54
N LEU A 170 8.55 2.50 17.38
CA LEU A 170 7.89 2.71 18.68
C LEU A 170 6.66 3.61 18.49
N TYR A 171 5.50 3.04 18.18
CA TYR A 171 4.23 3.74 18.39
C TYR A 171 3.92 3.76 19.90
N ARG A 172 4.04 4.91 20.56
CA ARG A 172 3.52 5.13 21.91
C ARG A 172 2.27 6.00 21.84
N PHE A 173 1.11 5.36 21.86
CA PHE A 173 -0.16 5.97 22.25
C PHE A 173 -0.11 6.38 23.74
N PRO A 174 -0.60 7.57 24.13
CA PRO A 174 -0.99 7.81 25.51
C PRO A 174 -2.49 8.05 25.57
N TYR A 175 -3.27 7.05 25.99
CA TYR A 175 -4.54 7.28 26.66
C TYR A 175 -4.74 6.18 27.70
N PHE A 176 -4.64 6.55 28.98
CA PHE A 176 -5.57 6.25 30.08
C PHE A 176 -4.88 6.50 31.42
N LEU A 177 -5.39 7.47 32.19
CA LEU A 177 -5.46 7.36 33.64
C LEU A 177 -6.84 7.86 34.09
N SER A 178 -7.61 6.93 34.66
CA SER A 178 -8.84 7.16 35.40
C SER A 178 -8.49 7.36 36.88
N ALA A 179 -9.14 8.32 37.55
CA ALA A 179 -9.84 8.17 38.85
C ALA A 179 -9.97 9.52 39.58
N GLY A 180 -11.16 9.80 40.11
CA GLY A 180 -11.34 10.83 41.15
C GLY A 180 -12.72 11.48 41.20
N SER A 181 -13.73 10.78 41.72
CA SER A 181 -15.00 11.36 42.18
C SER A 181 -14.93 11.54 43.69
N THR A 182 -15.17 12.76 44.20
CA THR A 182 -15.96 13.07 45.42
C THR A 182 -16.04 14.60 45.63
N GLY A 183 -17.21 15.11 46.05
CA GLY A 183 -17.33 16.43 46.70
C GLY A 183 -18.60 17.23 46.41
N LEU A 184 -19.69 16.92 47.12
CA LEU A 184 -20.88 17.79 47.30
C LEU A 184 -20.52 19.10 48.03
N ALA A 185 -21.15 20.22 47.66
CA ALA A 185 -22.01 21.08 48.52
C ALA A 185 -22.23 22.49 47.89
N GLY A 186 -23.49 22.95 47.84
CA GLY A 186 -23.88 24.35 47.55
C GLY A 186 -23.60 25.32 48.71
N PRO A 187 -24.17 26.56 48.79
CA PRO A 187 -25.56 26.90 48.39
C PRO A 187 -25.78 28.29 47.72
N PHE A 188 -27.02 28.48 47.25
CA PHE A 188 -27.87 29.70 47.16
C PHE A 188 -27.25 31.13 47.18
N GLY A 189 -27.72 31.98 46.25
CA GLY A 189 -27.76 33.44 46.49
C GLY A 189 -28.00 34.34 45.27
N ALA A 190 -29.27 34.67 45.04
CA ALA A 190 -29.90 35.86 44.42
C ALA A 190 -29.08 36.97 43.72
N GLY A 191 -29.64 37.51 42.62
CA GLY A 191 -29.40 38.90 42.20
C GLY A 191 -29.76 39.23 40.76
N ALA A 192 -31.03 39.54 40.49
CA ALA A 192 -31.38 40.50 39.42
C ALA A 192 -31.10 41.93 39.93
N PRO A 193 -30.86 42.91 39.04
CA PRO A 193 -31.99 43.78 38.72
C PRO A 193 -32.09 44.26 37.25
N THR A 194 -33.29 44.77 37.02
CA THR A 194 -33.99 45.49 35.96
C THR A 194 -33.36 46.76 35.35
N GLU A 195 -33.98 47.15 34.21
CA GLU A 195 -34.06 48.45 33.50
C GLU A 195 -32.89 48.87 32.59
N ALA A 196 -33.10 49.37 31.36
CA ALA A 196 -34.26 50.03 30.75
C ALA A 196 -34.52 49.60 29.29
#